data_AF-A0A7K3YWY9-F1
#
_entry.id   AF-A0A7K3YWY9-F1
#
_cell.length_a   1.000
_cell.length_b   1.000
_cell.length_c   1.000
_cell.angle_alpha   90.00
_cell.angle_beta   90.00
_cell.angle_gamma   90.00
#
_symmetry.space_group_name_H-M   'P 1'
#
loop_
_entity.id
_entity.type
_entity.pdbx_description
1 polymer ?
#
loop_
_entity_poly.entity_id
_entity_poly.type
_entity_poly.pdbx_seq_one_letter_code
_entity_poly.pdbx_strand_id
1 'polypeptide(L)'
;MKCPRIWQRMSVRAKILIVFLSLTMAALGIAGILAFSTMGAMGSYALDSSSTLGDRAVADSTTALAGNAESSLLRLARDQADISNVVFQQVAADMDTLAAYAETVQDRPAGEPARPLYSQAERPDDPKTSSVYILAPGVSRDAVLSDLAALSSADELLHPLLVSDPRLTQIYIGTGSGILWVAPWLDSVPSTYDPRDRDWFTKAQDAGTLVWSEPYV
;
A
#
# COMPACT_ATOMS: atom_id res chain seq x y z
N MET A 1 57.15 -57.72 48.05
CA MET A 1 56.38 -56.85 48.96
C MET A 1 56.00 -57.65 50.20
N LYS A 2 56.35 -57.18 51.40
CA LYS A 2 56.06 -57.87 52.67
C LYS A 2 54.56 -57.87 52.93
N CYS A 3 53.95 -59.05 53.11
CA CYS A 3 52.54 -59.13 53.52
C CYS A 3 52.35 -58.41 54.86
N PRO A 4 51.33 -57.55 55.01
CA PRO A 4 51.13 -56.77 56.21
C PRO A 4 50.85 -57.70 57.41
N ARG A 5 51.44 -57.36 58.57
CA ARG A 5 51.42 -58.14 59.83
C ARG A 5 50.00 -58.50 60.33
N ILE A 6 48.98 -57.79 59.82
CA ILE A 6 47.55 -58.00 60.06
C ILE A 6 47.01 -59.23 59.31
N TRP A 7 47.52 -59.54 58.11
CA TRP A 7 47.03 -60.63 57.25
C TRP A 7 47.33 -62.03 57.83
N GLN A 8 48.38 -62.17 58.63
CA GLN A 8 48.75 -63.43 59.26
C GLN A 8 47.87 -63.81 60.46
N ARG A 9 47.21 -62.83 61.11
CA ARG A 9 46.36 -63.05 62.31
C ARG A 9 44.88 -63.28 61.97
N MET A 10 44.48 -63.22 60.70
CA MET A 10 43.09 -63.37 60.25
C MET A 10 42.73 -64.83 59.92
N SER A 11 41.50 -65.24 60.25
CA SER A 11 40.96 -66.56 59.91
C SER A 11 40.83 -66.74 58.39
N VAL A 12 40.89 -67.98 57.91
CA VAL A 12 40.80 -68.31 56.47
C VAL A 12 39.51 -67.78 55.84
N ARG A 13 38.38 -67.79 56.57
CA ARG A 13 37.09 -67.24 56.12
C ARG A 13 37.18 -65.73 55.81
N ALA A 14 37.87 -64.96 56.65
CA ALA A 14 38.02 -63.52 56.44
C ALA A 14 38.90 -63.19 55.23
N LYS A 15 39.92 -64.02 54.94
CA LYS A 15 40.80 -63.84 53.77
C LYS A 15 40.05 -64.04 52.45
N ILE A 16 39.23 -65.10 52.35
CA ILE A 16 38.40 -65.37 51.17
C ILE A 16 37.40 -64.23 50.95
N LEU A 17 36.77 -63.75 52.04
CA LEU A 17 35.81 -62.65 51.97
C LEU A 17 36.45 -61.34 51.50
N ILE A 18 37.67 -61.01 51.95
CA ILE A 18 38.41 -59.82 51.47
C ILE A 18 38.74 -59.93 49.98
N VAL A 19 39.19 -61.10 49.51
CA VAL A 19 39.51 -61.29 48.09
C VAL A 19 38.27 -61.11 47.22
N PHE A 20 37.16 -61.76 47.57
CA PHE A 20 35.89 -61.59 46.84
C PHE A 20 35.39 -60.14 46.89
N LEU A 21 35.43 -59.50 48.05
CA LEU A 21 35.01 -58.11 48.21
C LEU A 21 35.86 -57.17 47.35
N SER A 22 37.18 -57.36 47.33
CA SER A 22 38.09 -56.56 46.52
C SER A 22 37.84 -56.72 45.02
N LEU A 23 37.54 -57.94 44.57
CA LEU A 23 37.24 -58.23 43.16
C LEU A 23 35.90 -57.60 42.73
N THR A 24 34.86 -57.73 43.55
CA THR A 24 33.56 -57.10 43.28
C THR A 24 33.66 -55.58 43.28
N MET A 25 34.42 -55.01 44.23
CA MET A 25 34.62 -53.56 44.31
C MET A 25 35.40 -53.03 43.10
N ALA A 26 36.39 -53.78 42.61
CA ALA A 26 37.11 -53.46 41.38
C ALA A 26 36.19 -53.52 40.14
N ALA A 27 35.39 -54.58 40.01
CA ALA A 27 34.44 -54.73 38.91
C ALA A 27 33.39 -53.59 38.91
N LEU A 28 32.84 -53.24 40.08
CA LEU A 28 31.87 -52.17 40.22
C LEU A 28 32.49 -50.80 39.95
N GLY A 29 33.74 -50.58 40.36
CA GLY A 29 34.49 -49.36 40.05
C GLY A 29 34.70 -49.16 38.55
N ILE A 30 35.11 -50.22 37.83
CA ILE A 30 35.27 -50.18 36.37
C ILE A 30 33.93 -49.88 35.69
N ALA A 31 32.86 -50.59 36.08
CA ALA A 31 31.53 -50.36 35.54
C ALA A 31 31.02 -48.93 35.81
N GLY A 32 31.26 -48.40 37.01
CA GLY A 32 30.89 -47.04 37.39
C GLY A 32 31.63 -45.97 36.58
N ILE A 33 32.94 -46.14 36.37
CA ILE A 33 33.73 -45.21 35.54
C ILE A 33 33.24 -45.24 34.09
N LEU A 34 33.00 -46.44 33.54
CA LEU A 34 32.48 -46.59 32.18
C LEU A 34 31.10 -45.92 32.06
N ALA A 35 30.17 -46.19 32.98
CA ALA A 35 28.84 -45.58 32.99
C ALA A 35 28.91 -44.05 33.12
N PHE A 36 29.78 -43.52 33.99
CA PHE A 36 29.94 -42.08 34.15
C PHE A 36 30.48 -41.42 32.88
N SER A 37 31.46 -42.05 32.24
CA SER A 37 32.03 -41.55 30.97
C SER A 37 31.02 -41.55 29.82
N THR A 38 30.20 -42.61 29.71
CA THR A 38 29.19 -42.72 28.66
C THR A 38 28.02 -41.77 28.87
N MET A 39 27.57 -41.58 30.12
CA MET A 39 26.56 -40.57 30.46
C MET A 39 27.04 -39.16 30.17
N GLY A 40 28.30 -38.84 30.49
CA GLY A 40 28.90 -37.54 30.16
C GLY A 40 28.96 -37.30 28.65
N ALA A 41 29.39 -38.30 27.89
CA ALA A 41 29.42 -38.25 26.43
C ALA A 41 28.01 -38.06 25.83
N MET A 42 27.02 -38.85 26.30
CA MET A 42 25.62 -38.72 25.86
C MET A 42 25.02 -37.36 26.21
N GLY A 43 25.32 -36.82 27.41
CA GLY A 43 24.85 -35.50 27.81
C GLY A 43 25.42 -34.38 26.92
N SER A 44 26.72 -34.43 26.63
CA SER A 44 27.36 -33.47 25.73
C SER A 44 26.83 -33.57 24.29
N TYR A 45 26.62 -34.79 23.79
CA TYR A 45 26.06 -35.04 22.47
C TYR A 45 24.61 -34.54 22.37
N ALA A 46 23.79 -34.81 23.39
CA ALA A 46 22.41 -34.34 23.43
C ALA A 46 22.33 -32.80 23.48
N LEU A 47 23.23 -32.15 24.23
CA LEU A 47 23.31 -30.70 24.30
C LEU A 47 23.73 -30.07 22.97
N ASP A 48 24.81 -30.59 22.36
CA ASP A 48 25.31 -30.12 21.06
C ASP A 48 24.28 -30.33 19.94
N SER A 49 23.64 -31.49 19.93
CA SER A 49 22.56 -31.80 18.99
C SER A 49 21.35 -30.88 19.18
N SER A 50 20.97 -30.59 20.43
CA SER A 50 19.84 -29.69 20.72
C SER A 50 20.15 -28.25 20.34
N SER A 51 21.37 -27.77 20.60
CA SER A 51 21.81 -26.44 20.17
C SER A 51 21.82 -26.34 18.66
N THR A 52 22.44 -27.30 17.97
CA THR A 52 22.52 -27.32 16.51
C THR A 52 21.14 -27.39 15.86
N LEU A 53 20.23 -28.20 16.41
CA LEU A 53 18.85 -28.28 15.93
C LEU A 53 18.10 -26.98 16.17
N GLY A 54 18.29 -26.36 17.34
CA GLY A 54 17.72 -25.05 17.67
C GLY A 54 18.20 -23.96 16.72
N ASP A 55 19.51 -23.85 16.49
CA ASP A 55 20.11 -22.87 15.60
C ASP A 55 19.61 -23.04 14.15
N ARG A 56 19.52 -24.28 13.67
CA ARG A 56 18.95 -24.59 12.35
C ARG A 56 17.46 -24.26 12.28
N ALA A 57 16.68 -24.66 13.28
CA ALA A 57 15.24 -24.39 13.31
C ALA A 57 14.95 -22.88 13.33
N VAL A 58 15.73 -22.10 14.08
CA VAL A 58 15.63 -20.64 14.09
C VAL A 58 16.02 -20.08 12.71
N ALA A 59 17.15 -20.49 12.14
CA ALA A 59 17.60 -20.01 10.84
C ALA A 59 16.60 -20.32 9.70
N ASP A 60 16.08 -21.54 9.66
CA ASP A 60 15.06 -21.97 8.69
C ASP A 60 13.77 -21.18 8.86
N SER A 61 13.33 -20.99 10.11
CA SER A 61 12.13 -20.21 10.42
C SER A 61 12.30 -18.74 10.03
N THR A 62 13.44 -18.12 10.33
CA THR A 62 13.74 -16.74 9.95
C THR A 62 13.75 -16.59 8.43
N THR A 63 14.35 -17.53 7.71
CA THR A 63 14.39 -17.51 6.24
C THR A 63 12.99 -17.66 5.65
N ALA A 64 12.20 -18.61 6.15
CA ALA A 64 10.83 -18.83 5.69
C ALA A 64 9.92 -17.63 6.01
N LEU A 65 10.05 -17.03 7.20
CA LEU A 65 9.29 -15.84 7.59
C LEU A 65 9.67 -14.62 6.74
N ALA A 66 10.95 -14.40 6.48
CA ALA A 66 11.41 -13.32 5.63
C ALA A 66 10.87 -13.47 4.20
N GLY A 67 10.99 -14.66 3.61
CA GLY A 67 10.44 -14.95 2.27
C GLY A 67 8.91 -14.79 2.20
N ASN A 68 8.19 -15.25 3.22
CA ASN A 68 6.73 -15.08 3.30
C ASN A 68 6.32 -13.61 3.49
N ALA A 69 7.07 -12.85 4.27
CA ALA A 69 6.83 -11.42 4.47
C ALA A 69 7.08 -10.65 3.17
N GLU A 70 8.20 -10.92 2.48
CA GLU A 70 8.51 -10.33 1.18
C GLU A 70 7.42 -10.65 0.14
N SER A 71 7.05 -11.93 0.01
CA SER A 71 5.98 -12.33 -0.90
C SER A 71 4.65 -11.66 -0.57
N SER A 72 4.34 -11.51 0.72
CA SER A 72 3.10 -10.84 1.15
C SER A 72 3.13 -9.35 0.82
N LEU A 73 4.26 -8.66 1.05
CA LEU A 73 4.41 -7.25 0.71
C LEU A 73 4.34 -7.01 -0.80
N LEU A 74 4.99 -7.86 -1.60
CA LEU A 74 4.93 -7.78 -3.06
C LEU A 74 3.51 -8.00 -3.58
N ARG A 75 2.77 -8.96 -3.00
CA ARG A 75 1.36 -9.18 -3.35
C ARG A 75 0.52 -7.95 -3.00
N LEU A 76 0.64 -7.41 -1.78
CA LEU A 76 -0.10 -6.21 -1.37
C LEU A 76 0.21 -5.00 -2.27
N ALA A 77 1.47 -4.80 -2.64
CA ALA A 77 1.87 -3.72 -3.53
C ALA A 77 1.26 -3.87 -4.94
N ARG A 78 1.21 -5.10 -5.47
CA ARG A 78 0.56 -5.40 -6.75
C ARG A 78 -0.94 -5.20 -6.67
N ASP A 79 -1.58 -5.75 -5.64
CA ASP A 79 -3.02 -5.59 -5.44
C ASP A 79 -3.41 -4.10 -5.35
N GLN A 80 -2.61 -3.29 -4.65
CA GLN A 80 -2.81 -1.85 -4.57
C GLN A 80 -2.61 -1.14 -5.92
N ALA A 81 -1.60 -1.54 -6.68
CA ALA A 81 -1.36 -1.01 -8.02
C ALA A 81 -2.52 -1.36 -8.98
N ASP A 82 -3.05 -2.58 -8.89
CA ASP A 82 -4.19 -3.02 -9.69
C ASP A 82 -5.46 -2.23 -9.34
N ILE A 83 -5.73 -2.03 -8.03
CA ILE A 83 -6.83 -1.17 -7.58
C ILE A 83 -6.68 0.26 -8.13
N SER A 84 -5.49 0.85 -8.00
CA SER A 84 -5.21 2.19 -8.55
C SER A 84 -5.40 2.23 -10.06
N ASN A 85 -4.92 1.23 -10.80
CA ASN A 85 -5.07 1.16 -12.25
C ASN A 85 -6.55 1.07 -12.67
N VAL A 86 -7.37 0.28 -11.97
CA VAL A 86 -8.82 0.23 -12.22
C VAL A 86 -9.48 1.59 -12.00
N VAL A 87 -9.07 2.34 -10.97
CA VAL A 87 -9.56 3.72 -10.76
C VAL A 87 -9.18 4.63 -11.93
N PHE A 88 -7.91 4.62 -12.35
CA PHE A 88 -7.44 5.43 -13.49
C PHE A 88 -8.16 5.08 -14.80
N GLN A 89 -8.38 3.78 -15.05
CA GLN A 89 -9.11 3.32 -16.25
C GLN A 89 -10.56 3.79 -16.24
N GLN A 90 -11.23 3.76 -15.10
CA GLN A 90 -12.61 4.25 -15.00
C GLN A 90 -12.68 5.75 -15.28
N VAL A 91 -11.82 6.55 -14.63
CA VAL A 91 -11.78 8.01 -14.85
C VAL A 91 -11.43 8.33 -16.30
N ALA A 92 -10.52 7.57 -16.93
CA ALA A 92 -10.22 7.73 -18.34
C ALA A 92 -11.45 7.52 -19.24
N ALA A 93 -12.22 6.46 -19.01
CA ALA A 93 -13.46 6.20 -19.75
C ALA A 93 -14.52 7.30 -19.53
N ASP A 94 -14.62 7.81 -18.30
CA ASP A 94 -15.52 8.93 -17.99
C ASP A 94 -15.08 10.22 -18.72
N MET A 95 -13.76 10.48 -18.80
CA MET A 95 -13.19 11.61 -19.55
C MET A 95 -13.40 11.47 -21.05
N ASP A 96 -13.25 10.28 -21.63
CA ASP A 96 -13.54 10.04 -23.05
C ASP A 96 -15.02 10.33 -23.36
N THR A 97 -15.93 9.92 -22.46
CA THR A 97 -17.36 10.21 -22.56
C THR A 97 -17.64 11.72 -22.50
N LEU A 98 -16.98 12.42 -21.57
CA LEU A 98 -17.09 13.87 -21.44
C LEU A 98 -16.53 14.62 -22.66
N ALA A 99 -15.39 14.19 -23.18
CA ALA A 99 -14.76 14.81 -24.35
C ALA A 99 -15.68 14.69 -25.58
N ALA A 100 -16.21 13.50 -25.84
CA ALA A 100 -17.18 13.29 -26.91
C ALA A 100 -18.46 14.14 -26.72
N TYR A 101 -18.94 14.28 -25.49
CA TYR A 101 -20.09 15.15 -25.21
C TYR A 101 -19.76 16.63 -25.38
N ALA A 102 -18.57 17.07 -24.97
CA ALA A 102 -18.12 18.46 -25.12
C ALA A 102 -18.09 18.90 -26.59
N GLU A 103 -17.69 18.02 -27.52
CA GLU A 103 -17.80 18.28 -28.97
C GLU A 103 -19.26 18.57 -29.38
N THR A 104 -20.22 17.78 -28.89
CA THR A 104 -21.65 18.01 -29.18
C THR A 104 -22.19 19.31 -28.59
N VAL A 105 -21.68 19.73 -27.42
CA VAL A 105 -22.02 21.00 -26.79
C VAL A 105 -21.45 22.17 -27.57
N GLN A 106 -20.23 22.03 -28.09
CA GLN A 106 -19.54 23.06 -28.88
C GLN A 106 -20.22 23.31 -30.23
N ASP A 107 -20.74 22.27 -30.88
CA ASP A 107 -21.46 22.38 -32.16
C ASP A 107 -22.90 22.92 -32.01
N ARG A 108 -23.36 23.12 -30.76
CA ARG A 108 -24.71 23.61 -30.50
C ARG A 108 -24.82 25.09 -30.89
N PRO A 109 -25.83 25.49 -31.67
CA PRO A 109 -26.02 26.89 -32.01
C PRO A 109 -26.23 27.72 -30.74
N ALA A 110 -25.61 28.91 -30.71
CA ALA A 110 -25.76 29.84 -29.61
C ALA A 110 -27.25 30.12 -29.34
N GLY A 111 -27.67 29.87 -28.09
CA GLY A 111 -29.06 29.97 -27.66
C GLY A 111 -29.18 30.49 -26.24
N GLU A 112 -30.38 30.41 -25.66
CA GLU A 112 -30.56 30.70 -24.25
C GLU A 112 -29.81 29.67 -23.39
N PRO A 113 -29.22 30.09 -22.25
CA PRO A 113 -28.58 29.17 -21.33
C PRO A 113 -29.55 28.06 -20.88
N ALA A 114 -29.13 26.80 -21.00
CA ALA A 114 -29.89 25.64 -20.54
C ALA A 114 -30.02 25.60 -19.00
N ARG A 115 -29.07 26.20 -18.29
CA ARG A 115 -29.04 26.35 -16.84
C ARG A 115 -28.68 27.79 -16.45
N PRO A 116 -29.05 28.25 -15.24
CA PRO A 116 -28.61 29.55 -14.73
C PRO A 116 -27.09 29.66 -14.71
N LEU A 117 -26.57 30.81 -15.12
CA LEU A 117 -25.13 31.09 -15.16
C LEU A 117 -24.70 31.73 -13.85
N TYR A 118 -24.08 30.98 -12.95
CA TYR A 118 -23.58 31.50 -11.68
C TYR A 118 -22.11 31.92 -11.76
N SER A 119 -21.81 33.13 -11.31
CA SER A 119 -20.43 33.53 -10.97
C SER A 119 -20.08 33.13 -9.54
N GLN A 120 -18.79 33.25 -9.17
CA GLN A 120 -18.36 33.06 -7.77
C GLN A 120 -19.00 34.07 -6.79
N ALA A 121 -19.52 35.20 -7.29
CA ALA A 121 -20.21 36.20 -6.47
C ALA A 121 -21.67 35.84 -6.20
N GLU A 122 -22.24 34.92 -6.97
CA GLU A 122 -23.65 34.55 -6.95
C GLU A 122 -23.78 33.12 -6.47
N ARG A 123 -23.99 32.96 -5.16
CA ARG A 123 -24.19 31.63 -4.57
C ARG A 123 -25.58 31.08 -4.95
N PRO A 124 -25.66 29.91 -5.59
CA PRO A 124 -26.92 29.25 -5.89
C PRO A 124 -27.58 28.67 -4.63
N ASP A 125 -28.89 28.40 -4.72
CA ASP A 125 -29.66 27.75 -3.65
C ASP A 125 -29.11 26.35 -3.31
N ASP A 126 -28.71 25.59 -4.33
CA ASP A 126 -28.02 24.30 -4.18
C ASP A 126 -26.65 24.32 -4.89
N PRO A 127 -25.56 24.62 -4.16
CA PRO A 127 -24.21 24.61 -4.70
C PRO A 127 -23.72 23.25 -5.21
N LYS A 128 -24.27 22.13 -4.73
CA LYS A 128 -23.79 20.80 -5.12
C LYS A 128 -24.29 20.34 -6.48
N THR A 129 -25.38 20.95 -6.95
CA THR A 129 -26.04 20.62 -8.23
C THR A 129 -26.03 21.78 -9.21
N SER A 130 -25.20 22.80 -8.92
CA SER A 130 -25.00 23.97 -9.76
C SER A 130 -23.53 24.06 -10.15
N SER A 131 -23.29 24.59 -11.34
CA SER A 131 -21.93 24.93 -11.81
C SER A 131 -21.62 26.41 -11.63
N VAL A 132 -20.34 26.74 -11.68
CA VAL A 132 -19.84 28.12 -11.64
C VAL A 132 -18.97 28.40 -12.86
N TYR A 133 -19.10 29.60 -13.43
CA TYR A 133 -18.12 30.10 -14.40
C TYR A 133 -17.13 31.06 -13.73
N ILE A 134 -15.87 30.92 -14.14
CA ILE A 134 -14.77 31.81 -13.77
C ILE A 134 -14.14 32.32 -15.07
N LEU A 135 -13.93 33.62 -15.16
CA LEU A 135 -13.34 34.28 -16.32
C LEU A 135 -11.89 34.65 -16.03
N ALA A 136 -11.00 34.32 -16.97
CA ALA A 136 -9.61 34.70 -16.91
C ALA A 136 -9.43 36.23 -16.88
N PRO A 137 -8.30 36.74 -16.35
CA PRO A 137 -8.01 38.16 -16.33
C PRO A 137 -8.17 38.82 -17.70
N GLY A 138 -8.98 39.88 -17.77
CA GLY A 138 -9.23 40.64 -18.99
C GLY A 138 -10.31 40.08 -19.92
N VAL A 139 -10.93 38.93 -19.58
CA VAL A 139 -12.08 38.39 -20.32
C VAL A 139 -13.37 39.01 -19.77
N SER A 140 -14.16 39.65 -20.63
CA SER A 140 -15.48 40.19 -20.25
C SER A 140 -16.57 39.16 -20.47
N ARG A 141 -17.58 39.16 -19.58
CA ARG A 141 -18.73 38.24 -19.68
C ARG A 141 -19.46 38.37 -21.02
N ASP A 142 -19.65 39.60 -21.51
CA ASP A 142 -20.36 39.85 -22.76
C ASP A 142 -19.64 39.27 -23.98
N ALA A 143 -18.30 39.24 -23.96
CA ALA A 143 -17.50 38.68 -25.05
C ALA A 143 -17.61 37.15 -25.16
N VAL A 144 -17.95 36.47 -24.07
CA VAL A 144 -18.02 35.01 -23.98
C VAL A 144 -19.42 34.49 -23.64
N LEU A 145 -20.44 35.35 -23.73
CA LEU A 145 -21.80 35.00 -23.31
C LEU A 145 -22.38 33.82 -24.11
N SER A 146 -22.07 33.73 -25.41
CA SER A 146 -22.46 32.60 -26.26
C SER A 146 -21.85 31.28 -25.77
N ASP A 147 -20.56 31.31 -25.44
CA ASP A 147 -19.81 30.14 -24.98
C ASP A 147 -20.33 29.69 -23.60
N LEU A 148 -20.60 30.64 -22.70
CA LEU A 148 -21.22 30.36 -21.40
C LEU A 148 -22.61 29.73 -21.55
N ALA A 149 -23.42 30.23 -22.47
CA ALA A 149 -24.74 29.66 -22.74
C ALA A 149 -24.63 28.22 -23.25
N ALA A 150 -23.70 27.93 -24.16
CA ALA A 150 -23.43 26.56 -24.62
C ALA A 150 -22.94 25.66 -23.47
N LEU A 151 -21.95 26.11 -22.71
CA LEU A 151 -21.38 25.37 -21.57
C LEU A 151 -22.40 25.05 -20.48
N SER A 152 -23.44 25.87 -20.30
CA SER A 152 -24.51 25.56 -19.33
C SER A 152 -25.25 24.24 -19.60
N SER A 153 -25.19 23.73 -20.84
CA SER A 153 -25.72 22.39 -21.17
C SER A 153 -24.78 21.26 -20.74
N ALA A 154 -23.50 21.54 -20.50
CA ALA A 154 -22.54 20.56 -19.97
C ALA A 154 -23.03 19.93 -18.66
N ASP A 155 -23.76 20.71 -17.86
CA ASP A 155 -24.34 20.31 -16.58
C ASP A 155 -25.29 19.10 -16.69
N GLU A 156 -25.86 18.81 -17.86
CA GLU A 156 -26.65 17.60 -18.11
C GLU A 156 -25.83 16.32 -17.96
N LEU A 157 -24.51 16.39 -18.18
CA LEU A 157 -23.60 15.26 -18.03
C LEU A 157 -22.70 15.40 -16.80
N LEU A 158 -22.21 16.60 -16.50
CA LEU A 158 -21.28 16.82 -15.37
C LEU A 158 -21.90 16.40 -14.03
N HIS A 159 -23.13 16.83 -13.75
CA HIS A 159 -23.76 16.56 -12.45
C HIS A 159 -24.12 15.09 -12.25
N PRO A 160 -24.75 14.38 -13.22
CA PRO A 160 -24.96 12.94 -13.07
C PRO A 160 -23.66 12.16 -12.87
N LEU A 161 -22.56 12.53 -13.56
CA LEU A 161 -21.26 11.88 -13.37
C LEU A 161 -20.73 12.08 -11.95
N LEU A 162 -20.74 13.31 -11.43
CA LEU A 162 -20.35 13.61 -10.05
C LEU A 162 -21.19 12.87 -9.01
N VAL A 163 -22.49 12.68 -9.25
CA VAL A 163 -23.37 11.91 -8.37
C VAL A 163 -23.08 10.41 -8.47
N SER A 164 -22.75 9.92 -9.66
CA SER A 164 -22.51 8.50 -9.93
C SER A 164 -21.17 8.00 -9.41
N ASP A 165 -20.14 8.85 -9.38
CA ASP A 165 -18.81 8.50 -8.90
C ASP A 165 -18.38 9.42 -7.74
N PRO A 166 -18.49 8.94 -6.47
CA PRO A 166 -18.11 9.72 -5.30
C PRO A 166 -16.60 9.98 -5.19
N ARG A 167 -15.76 9.40 -6.06
CA ARG A 167 -14.32 9.67 -6.11
C ARG A 167 -14.01 10.94 -6.89
N LEU A 168 -14.91 11.39 -7.76
CA LEU A 168 -14.77 12.64 -8.49
C LEU A 168 -15.12 13.80 -7.56
N THR A 169 -14.11 14.61 -7.23
CA THR A 169 -14.31 15.78 -6.37
C THR A 169 -14.88 16.97 -7.13
N GLN A 170 -14.54 17.06 -8.42
CA GLN A 170 -14.87 18.16 -9.29
C GLN A 170 -14.68 17.74 -10.74
N ILE A 171 -15.50 18.29 -11.64
CA ILE A 171 -15.30 18.21 -13.08
C ILE A 171 -15.31 19.63 -13.62
N TYR A 172 -14.40 19.95 -14.53
CA TYR A 172 -14.29 21.29 -15.08
C TYR A 172 -13.88 21.29 -16.56
N ILE A 173 -14.29 22.34 -17.26
CA ILE A 173 -13.99 22.59 -18.67
C ILE A 173 -13.26 23.94 -18.75
N GLY A 174 -12.05 23.94 -19.31
CA GLY A 174 -11.33 25.15 -19.69
C GLY A 174 -11.50 25.42 -21.18
N THR A 175 -11.75 26.67 -21.56
CA THR A 175 -11.83 27.07 -22.98
C THR A 175 -10.64 27.93 -23.39
N GLY A 176 -10.33 27.94 -24.69
CA GLY A 176 -9.36 28.88 -25.28
C GLY A 176 -9.78 30.35 -25.14
N SER A 177 -11.09 30.62 -24.99
CA SER A 177 -11.62 31.95 -24.69
C SER A 177 -11.37 32.41 -23.24
N GLY A 178 -10.80 31.55 -22.39
CA GLY A 178 -10.44 31.88 -21.01
C GLY A 178 -11.57 31.66 -20.00
N ILE A 179 -12.53 30.79 -20.31
CA ILE A 179 -13.58 30.36 -19.39
C ILE A 179 -13.09 29.13 -18.66
N LEU A 180 -13.29 29.10 -17.34
CA LEU A 180 -13.26 27.88 -16.54
C LEU A 180 -14.69 27.63 -16.03
N TRP A 181 -15.31 26.56 -16.53
CA TRP A 181 -16.62 26.07 -16.08
C TRP A 181 -16.41 24.93 -15.09
N VAL A 182 -16.99 25.01 -13.89
CA VAL A 182 -16.69 24.09 -12.80
C VAL A 182 -17.97 23.56 -12.16
N ALA A 183 -18.04 22.25 -11.98
CA ALA A 183 -19.07 21.56 -11.21
C ALA A 183 -18.42 20.75 -10.08
N PRO A 184 -18.90 20.81 -8.83
CA PRO A 184 -19.96 21.70 -8.32
C PRO A 184 -19.49 23.15 -8.10
N TRP A 185 -20.42 24.05 -7.79
CA TRP A 185 -20.17 25.48 -7.54
C TRP A 185 -19.20 25.67 -6.38
N LEU A 186 -18.33 26.67 -6.53
CA LEU A 186 -17.37 27.14 -5.53
C LEU A 186 -17.11 28.64 -5.68
N ASP A 187 -16.50 29.23 -4.66
CA ASP A 187 -16.10 30.65 -4.60
C ASP A 187 -14.61 30.85 -4.25
N SER A 188 -13.82 29.77 -4.29
CA SER A 188 -12.43 29.75 -3.84
C SER A 188 -11.38 29.94 -4.94
N VAL A 189 -11.79 30.10 -6.21
CA VAL A 189 -10.84 30.29 -7.31
C VAL A 189 -10.40 31.76 -7.39
N PRO A 190 -9.09 32.05 -7.33
CA PRO A 190 -8.59 33.42 -7.41
C PRO A 190 -8.99 34.12 -8.71
N SER A 191 -9.25 35.43 -8.67
CA SER A 191 -9.55 36.23 -9.87
C SER A 191 -8.39 36.31 -10.87
N THR A 192 -7.18 35.95 -10.45
CA THR A 192 -5.98 35.86 -11.29
C THR A 192 -5.84 34.50 -11.97
N TYR A 193 -6.77 33.56 -11.74
CA TYR A 193 -6.70 32.23 -12.33
C TYR A 193 -7.00 32.28 -13.83
N ASP A 194 -6.09 31.74 -14.63
CA ASP A 194 -6.32 31.47 -16.05
C ASP A 194 -6.21 29.96 -16.30
N PRO A 195 -7.23 29.29 -16.88
CA PRO A 195 -7.13 27.88 -17.24
C PRO A 195 -6.08 27.62 -18.33
N ARG A 196 -5.79 28.60 -19.19
CA ARG A 196 -4.89 28.43 -20.35
C ARG A 196 -3.43 28.30 -19.97
N ASP A 197 -3.07 28.77 -18.77
CA ASP A 197 -1.72 28.69 -18.22
C ASP A 197 -1.49 27.38 -17.45
N ARG A 198 -2.47 26.47 -17.40
CA ARG A 198 -2.40 25.26 -16.58
C ARG A 198 -1.80 24.10 -17.34
N ASP A 199 -1.01 23.31 -16.62
CA ASP A 199 -0.40 22.07 -17.12
C ASP A 199 -1.43 21.10 -17.71
N TRP A 200 -2.58 20.93 -17.04
CA TRP A 200 -3.66 20.06 -17.55
C TRP A 200 -4.26 20.58 -18.85
N PHE A 201 -4.31 21.89 -19.07
CA PHE A 201 -4.86 22.50 -20.27
C PHE A 201 -3.86 22.43 -21.42
N THR A 202 -2.65 22.92 -21.19
CA THR A 202 -1.58 22.98 -22.19
C THR A 202 -1.16 21.58 -22.67
N LYS A 203 -0.96 20.63 -21.74
CA LYS A 203 -0.61 19.24 -22.13
C LYS A 203 -1.73 18.55 -22.89
N ALA A 204 -2.98 18.76 -22.51
CA ALA A 204 -4.12 18.16 -23.22
C ALA A 204 -4.26 18.75 -24.63
N GLN A 205 -4.09 20.07 -24.76
CA GLN A 205 -4.10 20.76 -26.04
C GLN A 205 -2.98 20.28 -26.97
N ASP A 206 -1.76 20.12 -26.43
CA ASP A 206 -0.60 19.66 -27.21
C ASP A 206 -0.71 18.19 -27.62
N ALA A 207 -1.23 17.32 -26.74
CA ALA A 207 -1.34 15.89 -26.99
C ALA A 207 -2.54 15.54 -27.89
N GLY A 208 -3.65 16.27 -27.77
CA GLY A 208 -4.92 15.94 -28.45
C GLY A 208 -5.59 14.66 -27.93
N THR A 209 -5.14 14.16 -26.76
CA THR A 209 -5.66 12.96 -26.11
C THR A 209 -5.75 13.18 -24.59
N LEU A 210 -6.33 12.22 -23.87
CA LEU A 210 -6.29 12.19 -22.41
C LEU A 210 -4.84 12.30 -21.90
N VAL A 211 -4.64 13.17 -20.90
CA VAL A 211 -3.36 13.33 -20.20
C VAL A 211 -3.60 13.36 -18.69
N TRP A 212 -2.61 12.94 -17.93
CA TRP A 212 -2.59 13.09 -16.47
C TRP A 212 -1.62 14.20 -16.11
N SER A 213 -2.08 15.17 -15.31
CA SER A 213 -1.18 16.17 -14.72
C SER A 213 -0.58 15.64 -13.42
N GLU A 214 0.54 16.24 -13.03
CA GLU A 214 1.05 16.06 -11.66
C GLU A 214 0.06 16.62 -10.64
N PRO A 215 0.08 16.14 -9.39
CA PRO A 215 -0.70 16.74 -8.31
C PRO A 215 -0.33 18.21 -8.11
N TYR A 216 -1.35 19.06 -7.96
CA TYR A 216 -1.18 20.48 -7.62
C TYR A 216 -1.34 20.67 -6.10
N VAL A 217 -0.59 21.63 -5.55
CA VAL A 217 -0.67 22.10 -4.15
C VAL A 217 -1.24 23.51 -4.12
#